data_AF-A0A8T7FPA5-F1
#
_entry.id   AF-A0A8T7FPA5-F1
#
_cell.length_a   1.000
_cell.length_b   1.000
_cell.length_c   1.000
_cell.angle_alpha   90.00
_cell.angle_beta   90.00
_cell.angle_gamma   90.00
#
_symmetry.space_group_name_H-M   'P 1'
#
loop_
_entity.id
_entity.type
_entity.pdbx_description
1 polymer ?
#
loop_
_entity_poly.entity_id
_entity_poly.type
_entity_poly.pdbx_seq_one_letter_code
_entity_poly.pdbx_strand_id
1 'polypeptide(L)'
;MKQDNFKSYVAVMVAIVTVLGATAACLASVAVSNAGDADFAGLDASIRAQKADIINNVYAYEHYRAYTAYIRYDELGRLLYDPDADEETDLRNGALQREVWGVASGISSVFFSPRYINPDGQYDLERELQEAWAQDSQNEDLNAPPYFEESDRLRARSSFLTADMIVFAVSFWFFTLAQAAEKKIKYLWAGIGILFALGGILGILIGRFMI
;
A
#
# COMPACT_ATOMS: atom_id res chain seq x y z
N MET A 1 10.64 20.35 60.50
CA MET A 1 10.01 19.18 59.84
C MET A 1 9.27 19.47 58.52
N LYS A 2 9.21 20.69 57.94
CA LYS A 2 8.37 20.97 56.75
C LYS A 2 9.11 21.16 55.40
N GLN A 3 10.42 21.33 55.38
CA GLN A 3 11.17 21.58 54.14
C GLN A 3 11.73 20.30 53.50
N ASP A 4 12.27 19.36 54.29
CA ASP A 4 12.87 18.13 53.77
C ASP A 4 11.83 17.20 53.14
N ASN A 5 10.67 17.05 53.77
CA ASN A 5 9.56 16.25 53.22
C ASN A 5 9.07 16.76 51.86
N PHE A 6 9.12 18.08 51.61
CA PHE A 6 8.72 18.66 50.32
C PHE A 6 9.75 18.35 49.23
N LYS A 7 11.05 18.45 49.54
CA LYS A 7 12.11 18.10 48.58
C LYS A 7 12.04 16.63 48.21
N SER A 8 11.85 15.73 49.18
CA SER A 8 11.63 14.31 48.94
C SER A 8 10.39 14.05 48.09
N TYR A 9 9.26 14.72 48.37
CA TYR A 9 8.05 14.58 47.57
C TYR A 9 8.25 14.99 46.11
N VAL A 10 8.86 16.17 45.86
CA VAL A 10 9.13 16.63 44.50
C VAL A 10 10.12 15.71 43.80
N ALA A 11 11.12 15.17 44.51
CA ALA A 11 12.04 14.19 43.93
C ALA A 11 11.33 12.91 43.47
N VAL A 12 10.34 12.42 44.23
CA VAL A 12 9.51 11.28 43.82
C VAL A 12 8.67 11.64 42.58
N MET A 13 8.09 12.83 42.52
CA MET A 13 7.33 13.27 41.34
C MET A 13 8.19 13.38 40.08
N VAL A 14 9.42 13.87 40.22
CA VAL A 14 10.41 13.88 39.14
C VAL A 14 10.70 12.47 38.66
N ALA A 15 10.96 11.53 39.57
CA ALA A 15 11.20 10.14 39.20
C ALA A 15 10.01 9.52 38.44
N ILE A 16 8.78 9.80 38.87
CA ILE A 16 7.56 9.35 38.19
C ILE A 16 7.49 9.92 36.76
N VAL A 17 7.66 11.23 36.59
CA VAL A 17 7.62 11.88 35.27
C VAL A 17 8.70 11.33 34.34
N THR A 18 9.90 11.07 34.85
CA THR A 18 10.98 10.46 34.06
C THR A 18 10.60 9.06 33.55
N VAL A 19 9.99 8.22 34.39
CA VAL A 19 9.53 6.89 33.98
C VAL A 19 8.39 6.98 32.96
N LEU A 20 7.45 7.92 33.14
CA LEU A 20 6.37 8.16 32.20
C LEU A 20 6.88 8.66 30.85
N GLY A 21 7.83 9.60 30.84
CA GLY A 21 8.48 10.08 29.62
C GLY A 21 9.22 8.97 28.87
N ALA A 22 9.95 8.11 29.60
CA ALA A 22 10.59 6.93 29.00
C ALA A 22 9.56 5.94 28.41
N THR A 23 8.41 5.78 29.07
CA THR A 23 7.32 4.93 28.58
C THR A 23 6.71 5.51 27.29
N ALA A 24 6.46 6.82 27.23
CA ALA A 24 5.98 7.50 26.03
C ALA A 24 6.97 7.34 24.86
N ALA A 25 8.28 7.49 25.12
CA ALA A 25 9.33 7.27 24.13
C ALA A 25 9.33 5.83 23.58
N CYS A 26 9.16 4.84 24.45
CA CYS A 26 9.06 3.43 24.05
C CYS A 26 7.84 3.18 23.16
N LEU A 27 6.67 3.71 23.55
CA LEU A 27 5.44 3.58 22.76
C LEU A 27 5.55 4.27 21.39
N ALA A 28 6.16 5.46 21.34
CA ALA A 28 6.41 6.17 20.09
C ALA A 28 7.32 5.35 19.17
N SER A 29 8.41 4.78 19.71
CA SER A 29 9.34 3.95 18.95
C SER A 29 8.67 2.70 18.35
N VAL A 30 7.79 2.04 19.10
CA VAL A 30 7.03 0.89 18.60
C VAL A 30 6.08 1.32 17.47
N ALA A 31 5.39 2.45 17.63
CA ALA A 31 4.51 2.97 16.59
C ALA A 31 5.27 3.31 15.29
N VAL A 32 6.47 3.88 15.38
CA VAL A 32 7.33 4.12 14.19
C VAL A 32 7.74 2.81 13.53
N SER A 33 8.14 1.81 14.31
CA SER A 33 8.54 0.51 13.76
C SER A 33 7.39 -0.13 12.98
N ASN A 34 6.21 -0.19 13.58
CA ASN A 34 5.03 -0.76 12.94
C ASN A 34 4.59 0.05 11.71
N ALA A 35 4.76 1.38 11.72
CA ALA A 35 4.50 2.20 10.55
C ALA A 35 5.46 1.86 9.39
N GLY A 36 6.74 1.64 9.70
CA GLY A 36 7.73 1.21 8.72
C GLY A 36 7.41 -0.16 8.11
N ASP A 37 6.95 -1.10 8.93
CA ASP A 37 6.51 -2.42 8.46
C ASP A 37 5.29 -2.31 7.54
N ALA A 38 4.33 -1.44 7.89
CA ALA A 38 3.15 -1.17 7.06
C ALA A 38 3.52 -0.48 5.73
N ASP A 39 4.42 0.50 5.74
CA ASP A 39 4.94 1.11 4.51
C ASP A 39 5.61 0.07 3.60
N PHE A 40 6.41 -0.83 4.17
CA PHE A 40 7.07 -1.88 3.39
C PHE A 40 6.05 -2.84 2.77
N ALA A 41 5.03 -3.24 3.52
CA ALA A 41 3.93 -4.06 3.01
C ALA A 41 3.14 -3.34 1.89
N GLY A 42 2.87 -2.04 2.05
CA GLY A 42 2.22 -1.22 1.02
C GLY A 42 3.05 -1.11 -0.25
N LEU A 43 4.37 -0.93 -0.13
CA LEU A 43 5.29 -0.91 -1.28
C LEU A 43 5.32 -2.25 -1.98
N ASP A 44 5.43 -3.35 -1.25
CA ASP A 44 5.43 -4.71 -1.81
C ASP A 44 4.10 -5.01 -2.54
N ALA A 45 2.95 -4.69 -1.94
CA ALA A 45 1.65 -4.80 -2.60
C ALA A 45 1.56 -3.93 -3.88
N SER A 46 2.12 -2.71 -3.85
CA SER A 46 2.15 -1.83 -5.03
C SER A 46 3.03 -2.39 -6.17
N ILE A 47 4.15 -3.02 -5.82
CA ILE A 47 5.04 -3.67 -6.79
C ILE A 47 4.34 -4.88 -7.40
N ARG A 48 3.63 -5.69 -6.60
CA ARG A 48 2.85 -6.82 -7.09
C ARG A 48 1.73 -6.36 -8.01
N ALA A 49 0.98 -5.33 -7.62
CA ALA A 49 -0.04 -4.71 -8.45
C ALA A 49 0.52 -4.22 -9.80
N GLN A 50 1.66 -3.53 -9.79
CA GLN A 50 2.29 -3.03 -11.00
C GLN A 50 2.86 -4.16 -11.86
N LYS A 51 3.43 -5.20 -11.24
CA LYS A 51 3.88 -6.40 -11.94
C LYS A 51 2.71 -7.11 -12.62
N ALA A 52 1.60 -7.32 -11.91
CA ALA A 52 0.39 -7.93 -12.45
C ALA A 52 -0.14 -7.12 -13.64
N ASP A 53 -0.26 -5.79 -13.49
CA ASP A 53 -0.68 -4.90 -14.58
C ASP A 53 0.20 -5.05 -15.82
N ILE A 54 1.52 -4.95 -15.66
CA ILE A 54 2.47 -5.05 -16.79
C ILE A 54 2.41 -6.42 -17.45
N ILE A 55 2.43 -7.51 -16.67
CA ILE A 55 2.43 -8.87 -17.19
C ILE A 55 1.12 -9.15 -17.94
N ASN A 56 -0.02 -8.76 -17.36
CA ASN A 56 -1.33 -8.94 -17.96
C ASN A 56 -1.46 -8.14 -19.26
N ASN A 57 -0.98 -6.89 -19.28
CA ASN A 57 -0.91 -6.10 -20.50
C ASN A 57 -0.03 -6.77 -21.57
N VAL A 58 1.18 -7.22 -21.22
CA VAL A 58 2.08 -7.87 -22.19
C VAL A 58 1.41 -9.09 -22.82
N TYR A 59 0.85 -10.01 -22.01
CA TYR A 59 0.19 -11.20 -22.53
C TYR A 59 -1.06 -10.88 -23.35
N ALA A 60 -1.92 -9.99 -22.86
CA ALA A 60 -3.15 -9.64 -23.56
C ALA A 60 -2.85 -8.94 -24.91
N TYR A 61 -1.83 -8.08 -24.98
CA TYR A 61 -1.41 -7.47 -26.24
C TYR A 61 -0.71 -8.47 -27.18
N GLU A 62 0.01 -9.47 -26.64
CA GLU A 62 0.55 -10.57 -27.46
C GLU A 62 -0.58 -11.41 -28.08
N HIS A 63 -1.61 -11.74 -27.30
CA HIS A 63 -2.79 -12.44 -27.79
C HIS A 63 -3.58 -11.61 -28.81
N TYR A 64 -3.75 -10.31 -28.55
CA TYR A 64 -4.39 -9.40 -29.50
C TYR A 64 -3.59 -9.27 -30.81
N ARG A 65 -2.27 -9.22 -30.73
CA ARG A 65 -1.41 -9.26 -31.93
C ARG A 65 -1.57 -10.58 -32.69
N ALA A 66 -1.65 -11.71 -31.98
CA ALA A 66 -1.91 -12.99 -32.61
C ALA A 66 -3.30 -13.02 -33.28
N TYR A 67 -4.31 -12.45 -32.63
CA TYR A 67 -5.66 -12.31 -33.18
C TYR A 67 -5.66 -11.50 -34.49
N THR A 68 -5.02 -10.33 -34.52
CA THR A 68 -4.94 -9.51 -35.74
C THR A 68 -4.17 -10.22 -36.86
N ALA A 69 -3.13 -11.00 -36.53
CA ALA A 69 -2.43 -11.84 -37.49
C ALA A 69 -3.33 -12.96 -38.04
N TYR A 70 -4.12 -13.60 -37.16
CA TYR A 70 -5.11 -14.60 -37.56
C TYR A 70 -6.11 -14.02 -38.55
N ILE A 71 -6.76 -12.88 -38.24
CA ILE A 71 -7.72 -12.25 -39.13
C ILE A 71 -7.10 -11.89 -40.48
N ARG A 72 -5.86 -11.40 -40.48
CA ARG A 72 -5.15 -11.09 -41.72
C ARG A 72 -4.96 -12.32 -42.61
N TYR A 73 -4.55 -13.45 -42.04
CA TYR A 73 -4.37 -14.69 -42.80
C TYR A 73 -5.71 -15.32 -43.19
N ASP A 74 -6.71 -15.28 -42.32
CA ASP A 74 -8.07 -15.76 -42.62
C ASP A 74 -8.65 -15.01 -43.83
N GLU A 75 -8.55 -13.67 -43.83
CA GLU A 75 -9.03 -12.83 -44.91
C GLU A 75 -8.21 -13.00 -46.20
N LEU A 76 -6.88 -13.13 -46.10
CA LEU A 76 -6.04 -13.45 -47.27
C LEU A 76 -6.45 -14.77 -47.92
N GLY A 77 -6.76 -15.79 -47.12
CA GLY A 77 -7.26 -17.07 -47.64
C GLY A 77 -8.65 -16.96 -48.28
N ARG A 78 -9.51 -16.05 -47.80
CA ARG A 78 -10.78 -15.73 -48.47
C ARG A 78 -10.58 -14.99 -49.80
N LEU A 79 -9.64 -14.05 -49.86
CA LEU A 79 -9.34 -13.32 -51.10
C LEU A 79 -8.69 -14.19 -52.18
N LEU A 80 -8.01 -15.27 -51.77
CA LEU A 80 -7.46 -16.27 -52.68
C LEU A 80 -8.50 -17.28 -53.18
N TYR A 81 -9.70 -17.31 -52.57
CA TYR A 81 -10.81 -18.13 -53.02
C TYR A 81 -11.54 -17.43 -54.16
N ASP A 82 -11.47 -17.98 -55.35
CA ASP A 82 -12.23 -17.51 -56.50
C ASP A 82 -13.04 -18.67 -57.10
N PRO A 83 -14.38 -18.67 -56.93
CA PRO A 83 -15.23 -19.74 -57.43
C PRO A 83 -15.36 -19.77 -58.95
N ASP A 84 -14.95 -18.70 -59.65
CA ASP A 84 -15.06 -18.55 -61.11
C ASP A 84 -13.68 -18.67 -61.82
N ALA A 85 -12.63 -19.04 -61.08
CA ALA A 85 -11.28 -19.18 -61.62
C ALA A 85 -11.14 -20.35 -62.63
N ASP A 86 -10.20 -20.20 -63.58
CA ASP A 86 -9.80 -21.30 -64.44
C ASP A 86 -8.97 -22.35 -63.68
N GLU A 87 -8.87 -23.56 -64.24
CA GLU A 87 -8.23 -24.72 -63.58
C GLU A 87 -6.77 -24.44 -63.18
N GLU A 88 -6.04 -23.68 -64.00
CA GLU A 88 -4.64 -23.32 -63.71
C GLU A 88 -4.54 -22.33 -62.54
N THR A 89 -5.42 -21.32 -62.49
CA THR A 89 -5.46 -20.34 -61.40
C THR A 89 -5.94 -20.96 -60.10
N ASP A 90 -6.93 -21.86 -60.17
CA ASP A 90 -7.44 -22.58 -58.99
C ASP A 90 -6.37 -23.51 -58.40
N LEU A 91 -5.62 -24.24 -59.23
CA LEU A 91 -4.51 -25.08 -58.75
C LEU A 91 -3.41 -24.26 -58.08
N ARG A 92 -3.06 -23.10 -58.66
CA ARG A 92 -2.04 -22.19 -58.10
C ARG A 92 -2.51 -21.54 -56.80
N ASN A 93 -3.73 -20.99 -56.79
CA ASN A 93 -4.28 -20.27 -55.64
C ASN A 93 -4.67 -21.24 -54.52
N GLY A 94 -5.16 -22.43 -54.82
CA GLY A 94 -5.54 -23.44 -53.84
C GLY A 94 -4.35 -23.96 -53.02
N ALA A 95 -3.15 -23.98 -53.57
CA ALA A 95 -1.93 -24.29 -52.79
C ALA A 95 -1.61 -23.18 -51.76
N LEU A 96 -1.62 -21.92 -52.20
CA LEU A 96 -1.37 -20.75 -51.34
C LEU A 96 -2.47 -20.58 -50.28
N GLN A 97 -3.72 -20.82 -50.66
CA GLN A 97 -4.87 -20.74 -49.78
C GLN A 97 -4.76 -21.73 -48.62
N ARG A 98 -4.41 -22.99 -48.90
CA ARG A 98 -4.21 -24.02 -47.87
C ARG A 98 -3.09 -23.66 -46.91
N GLU A 99 -1.99 -23.08 -47.42
CA GLU A 99 -0.88 -22.63 -46.59
C GLU A 99 -1.32 -21.50 -45.65
N VAL A 100 -1.95 -20.47 -46.20
CA VAL A 100 -2.42 -19.29 -45.46
C VAL A 100 -3.46 -19.65 -44.39
N TRP A 101 -4.44 -20.49 -44.72
CA TRP A 101 -5.40 -21.00 -43.74
C TRP A 101 -4.76 -21.95 -42.73
N GLY A 102 -3.75 -22.72 -43.12
CA GLY A 102 -2.95 -23.52 -42.19
C GLY A 102 -2.26 -22.65 -41.13
N VAL A 103 -1.68 -21.52 -41.55
CA VAL A 103 -1.11 -20.52 -40.64
C VAL A 103 -2.18 -19.92 -39.73
N ALA A 104 -3.33 -19.51 -40.27
CA ALA A 104 -4.44 -18.96 -39.47
C ALA A 104 -4.91 -19.96 -38.40
N SER A 105 -5.11 -21.23 -38.78
CA SER A 105 -5.48 -22.31 -37.86
C SER A 105 -4.43 -22.53 -36.77
N GLY A 106 -3.14 -22.52 -37.14
CA GLY A 106 -2.03 -22.63 -36.18
C GLY A 106 -2.01 -21.49 -35.17
N ILE A 107 -2.26 -20.25 -35.62
CA ILE A 107 -2.31 -19.08 -34.73
C ILE A 107 -3.48 -19.19 -33.75
N SER A 108 -4.68 -19.47 -34.27
CA SER A 108 -5.91 -19.54 -33.47
C SER A 108 -5.93 -20.63 -32.38
N SER A 109 -5.15 -21.70 -32.56
CA SER A 109 -5.12 -22.83 -31.64
C SER A 109 -4.15 -22.67 -30.49
N VAL A 110 -3.14 -21.80 -30.63
CA VAL A 110 -1.99 -21.74 -29.69
C VAL A 110 -1.85 -20.37 -29.02
N PHE A 111 -2.21 -19.28 -29.71
CA PHE A 111 -1.74 -17.95 -29.32
C PHE A 111 -2.82 -17.00 -28.77
N PHE A 112 -4.10 -17.37 -28.80
CA PHE A 112 -5.15 -16.62 -28.13
C PHE A 112 -6.37 -17.51 -27.83
N SER A 113 -7.16 -17.16 -26.82
CA SER A 113 -8.37 -17.91 -26.48
C SER A 113 -9.59 -17.38 -27.25
N PRO A 114 -10.38 -18.25 -27.93
CA PRO A 114 -11.61 -17.83 -28.60
C PRO A 114 -12.66 -17.23 -27.67
N ARG A 115 -12.57 -17.50 -26.36
CA ARG A 115 -13.54 -16.99 -25.37
C ARG A 115 -13.57 -15.47 -25.30
N TYR A 116 -12.46 -14.81 -25.66
CA TYR A 116 -12.33 -13.35 -25.68
C TYR A 116 -12.81 -12.73 -27.00
N ILE A 117 -13.27 -13.53 -27.96
CA ILE A 117 -13.89 -13.01 -29.18
C ILE A 117 -15.36 -12.74 -28.88
N ASN A 118 -15.80 -11.54 -29.20
CA ASN A 118 -17.18 -11.11 -29.06
C ASN A 118 -18.04 -11.64 -30.22
N PRO A 119 -19.39 -11.65 -30.08
CA PRO A 119 -20.28 -12.09 -31.15
C PRO A 119 -20.16 -11.30 -32.46
N ASP A 120 -19.64 -10.07 -32.39
CA ASP A 120 -19.34 -9.21 -33.54
C ASP A 120 -18.01 -9.56 -34.23
N GLY A 121 -17.27 -10.55 -33.72
CA GLY A 121 -15.96 -10.94 -34.24
C GLY A 121 -14.86 -9.94 -33.88
N GLN A 122 -15.00 -9.15 -32.81
CA GLN A 122 -13.89 -8.34 -32.28
C GLN A 122 -13.25 -9.01 -31.07
N TYR A 123 -11.95 -8.79 -30.86
CA TYR A 123 -11.24 -9.29 -29.69
C TYR A 123 -11.43 -8.33 -28.52
N ASP A 124 -11.94 -8.87 -27.42
CA ASP A 124 -12.22 -8.13 -26.20
C ASP A 124 -10.99 -8.15 -25.28
N LEU A 125 -10.07 -7.23 -25.57
CA LEU A 125 -8.85 -7.03 -24.80
C LEU A 125 -9.15 -6.65 -23.35
N GLU A 126 -10.14 -5.79 -23.14
CA GLU A 126 -10.50 -5.28 -21.82
C GLU A 126 -11.01 -6.41 -20.93
N ARG A 127 -11.85 -7.31 -21.46
CA ARG A 127 -12.33 -8.47 -20.71
C ARG A 127 -11.19 -9.41 -20.31
N GLU A 128 -10.22 -9.64 -21.19
CA GLU A 128 -9.04 -10.45 -20.84
C GLU A 128 -8.22 -9.81 -19.73
N LEU A 129 -7.95 -8.50 -19.83
CA LEU A 129 -7.22 -7.75 -18.81
C LEU A 129 -7.93 -7.76 -17.45
N GLN A 130 -9.24 -7.55 -17.45
CA GLN A 130 -10.05 -7.58 -16.23
C GLN A 130 -10.07 -8.97 -15.58
N GLU A 131 -10.17 -10.03 -16.38
CA GLU A 131 -10.16 -11.40 -15.86
C GLU A 131 -8.78 -11.76 -15.30
N ALA A 132 -7.70 -11.40 -15.99
CA ALA A 132 -6.34 -11.61 -15.52
C ALA A 132 -6.07 -10.83 -14.22
N TRP A 133 -6.49 -9.56 -14.16
CA TRP A 133 -6.40 -8.75 -12.94
C TRP A 133 -7.19 -9.36 -11.78
N ALA A 134 -8.40 -9.84 -12.04
CA ALA A 134 -9.24 -10.49 -11.04
C ALA A 134 -8.60 -11.80 -10.54
N GLN A 135 -7.95 -12.56 -11.41
CA GLN A 135 -7.22 -13.77 -11.05
C GLN A 135 -5.99 -13.45 -10.19
N ASP A 136 -5.20 -12.45 -10.56
CA ASP A 136 -4.03 -12.04 -9.78
C ASP A 136 -4.43 -11.49 -8.41
N SER A 137 -5.53 -10.71 -8.35
CA SER A 137 -6.10 -10.21 -7.10
C SER A 137 -6.57 -11.33 -6.14
N GLN A 138 -6.83 -12.54 -6.65
CA GLN A 138 -7.15 -13.71 -5.81
C GLN A 138 -5.90 -14.44 -5.31
N ASN A 139 -4.81 -14.41 -6.07
CA ASN A 139 -3.58 -15.13 -5.77
C ASN A 139 -2.63 -14.32 -4.89
N GLU A 140 -2.60 -13.00 -5.09
CA GLU A 140 -1.69 -12.08 -4.44
C GLU A 140 -2.44 -10.84 -3.94
N ASP A 141 -1.89 -10.20 -2.91
CA ASP A 141 -2.38 -8.92 -2.45
C ASP A 141 -1.87 -7.80 -3.37
N LEU A 142 -2.80 -7.19 -4.11
CA LEU A 142 -2.54 -6.06 -5.00
C LEU A 142 -3.04 -4.73 -4.39
N ASN A 143 -3.63 -4.75 -3.20
CA ASN A 143 -4.29 -3.60 -2.60
C ASN A 143 -3.35 -2.87 -1.63
N ALA A 144 -2.53 -1.96 -2.15
CA ALA A 144 -1.62 -1.16 -1.36
C ALA A 144 -2.25 -0.11 -0.41
N PRO A 145 -3.34 0.61 -0.78
CA PRO A 145 -3.89 1.72 0.02
C PRO A 145 -4.11 1.44 1.52
N PRO A 146 -4.69 0.31 1.95
CA PRO A 146 -4.92 0.04 3.37
C PRO A 146 -3.63 0.02 4.21
N TYR A 147 -2.51 -0.41 3.64
CA TYR A 147 -1.23 -0.44 4.33
C TYR A 147 -0.65 0.96 4.56
N PHE A 148 -0.78 1.84 3.57
CA PHE A 148 -0.35 3.23 3.72
C PHE A 148 -1.24 4.01 4.69
N GLU A 149 -2.56 3.78 4.67
CA GLU A 149 -3.47 4.36 5.66
C GLU A 149 -3.12 3.92 7.09
N GLU A 150 -2.77 2.64 7.27
CA GLU A 150 -2.29 2.12 8.56
C GLU A 150 -0.97 2.79 9.00
N SER A 151 -0.01 2.89 8.09
CA SER A 151 1.26 3.56 8.34
C SER A 151 1.06 5.02 8.76
N ASP A 152 0.22 5.76 8.05
CA ASP A 152 -0.08 7.16 8.36
C ASP A 152 -0.73 7.31 9.75
N ARG A 153 -1.65 6.42 10.11
CA ARG A 153 -2.24 6.39 11.46
C ARG A 153 -1.17 6.14 12.53
N LEU A 154 -0.29 5.17 12.30
CA LEU A 154 0.79 4.83 13.24
C LEU A 154 1.84 5.95 13.35
N ARG A 155 2.14 6.66 12.25
CA ARG A 155 3.00 7.85 12.24
C ARG A 155 2.37 9.00 13.02
N ALA A 156 1.07 9.25 12.82
CA ALA A 156 0.34 10.26 13.59
C ALA A 156 0.38 9.96 15.09
N ARG A 157 0.17 8.69 15.45
CA ARG A 157 0.28 8.21 16.83
C ARG A 157 1.68 8.42 17.42
N SER A 158 2.73 8.06 16.68
CA SER A 158 4.11 8.28 17.11
C SER A 158 4.43 9.77 17.30
N SER A 159 4.01 10.60 16.35
CA SER A 159 4.19 12.06 16.42
C SER A 159 3.51 12.63 17.67
N PHE A 160 2.29 12.19 17.96
CA PHE A 160 1.56 12.59 19.15
C PHE A 160 2.26 12.18 20.45
N LEU A 161 2.73 10.94 20.55
CA LEU A 161 3.49 10.46 21.72
C LEU A 161 4.84 11.17 21.89
N THR A 162 5.46 11.59 20.79
CA THR A 162 6.69 12.40 20.80
C THR A 162 6.39 13.81 21.31
N ALA A 163 5.27 14.41 20.90
CA ALA A 163 4.82 15.70 21.45
C ALA A 163 4.53 15.59 22.97
N ASP A 164 4.00 14.46 23.41
CA ASP A 164 3.74 14.19 24.83
C ASP A 164 5.02 14.15 25.68
N MET A 165 6.14 13.69 25.12
CA MET A 165 7.45 13.78 25.79
C MET A 165 7.84 15.23 26.09
N ILE A 166 7.47 16.20 25.25
CA ILE A 166 7.74 17.63 25.48
C ILE A 166 6.94 18.10 26.70
N VAL A 167 5.70 17.64 26.86
CA VAL A 167 4.86 17.96 28.02
C VAL A 167 5.50 17.45 29.31
N PHE A 168 6.02 16.22 29.32
CA PHE A 168 6.76 15.69 30.47
C PHE A 168 8.07 16.43 30.75
N ALA A 169 8.81 16.85 29.71
CA ALA A 169 10.01 17.67 29.88
C ALA A 169 9.70 19.03 30.54
N VAL A 170 8.59 19.66 30.14
CA VAL A 170 8.10 20.90 30.77
C VAL A 170 7.71 20.67 32.23
N SER A 171 7.01 19.57 32.52
CA SER A 171 6.68 19.19 33.91
C SER A 171 7.94 18.98 34.76
N PHE A 172 8.93 18.25 34.24
CA PHE A 172 10.22 18.02 34.90
C PHE A 172 10.93 19.35 35.22
N TRP A 173 10.92 20.29 34.28
CA TRP A 173 11.52 21.61 34.50
C TRP A 173 10.84 22.35 35.65
N PHE A 174 9.50 22.37 35.70
CA PHE A 174 8.77 23.01 36.79
C PHE A 174 9.00 22.34 38.15
N PHE A 175 9.15 21.01 38.20
CA PHE A 175 9.52 20.33 39.43
C PHE A 175 10.93 20.67 39.89
N THR A 176 11.87 20.80 38.96
CA THR A 176 13.23 21.25 39.27
C THR A 176 13.23 22.68 39.82
N LEU A 177 12.47 23.59 39.21
CA LEU A 177 12.27 24.96 39.72
C LEU A 177 11.60 24.97 41.11
N ALA A 178 10.65 24.08 41.36
CA ALA A 178 10.00 23.96 42.66
C ALA A 178 10.98 23.51 43.77
N GLN A 179 11.98 22.68 43.45
CA GLN A 179 13.04 22.31 44.40
C GLN A 179 14.01 23.47 44.69
N ALA A 180 14.33 24.27 43.68
CA ALA A 180 15.26 25.40 43.81
C ALA A 180 14.61 26.64 44.45
N ALA A 181 13.29 26.82 44.32
CA ALA A 181 12.59 27.99 44.81
C ALA A 181 12.44 28.02 46.35
N GLU A 182 12.64 29.20 46.93
CA GLU A 182 12.40 29.44 48.36
C GLU A 182 10.99 29.97 48.66
N LYS A 183 10.61 29.99 49.94
CA LYS A 183 9.34 30.54 50.46
C LYS A 183 8.10 29.84 49.89
N LYS A 184 6.97 30.55 49.75
CA LYS A 184 5.67 29.99 49.35
C LYS A 184 5.55 29.74 47.84
N ILE A 185 6.42 30.33 47.01
CA ILE A 185 6.36 30.26 45.54
C ILE A 185 6.67 28.82 45.04
N LYS A 186 7.42 28.03 45.81
CA LYS A 186 7.71 26.62 45.49
C LYS A 186 6.45 25.75 45.28
N TYR A 187 5.35 26.07 45.98
CA TYR A 187 4.09 25.32 45.83
C TYR A 187 3.37 25.67 44.52
N LEU A 188 3.55 26.90 44.02
CA LEU A 188 3.00 27.32 42.73
C LEU A 188 3.70 26.57 41.59
N TRP A 189 5.04 26.52 41.59
CA TRP A 189 5.80 25.77 40.60
C TRP A 189 5.50 24.27 40.64
N ALA A 190 5.40 23.68 41.84
CA ALA A 190 5.00 22.28 41.98
C ALA A 190 3.58 22.03 41.45
N GLY A 191 2.64 22.94 41.70
CA GLY A 191 1.27 22.84 41.17
C GLY A 191 1.23 22.86 39.64
N ILE A 192 1.98 23.77 39.01
CA ILE A 192 2.11 23.83 37.54
C ILE A 192 2.75 22.55 37.01
N GLY A 193 3.81 22.05 37.64
CA GLY A 193 4.45 20.79 37.28
C GLY A 193 3.48 19.60 37.33
N ILE A 194 2.64 19.51 38.36
CA ILE A 194 1.59 18.48 38.48
C ILE A 194 0.56 18.61 37.37
N LEU A 195 0.12 19.82 37.03
CA LEU A 195 -0.85 20.03 35.94
C LEU A 195 -0.30 19.54 34.60
N PHE A 196 0.96 19.85 34.28
CA PHE A 196 1.60 19.32 33.07
C PHE A 196 1.82 17.81 33.14
N ALA A 197 2.18 17.24 34.30
CA ALA A 197 2.31 15.79 34.45
C ALA A 197 0.98 15.07 34.20
N LEU A 198 -0.13 15.59 34.73
CA LEU A 198 -1.48 15.08 34.48
C LEU A 198 -1.87 15.22 33.01
N GLY A 199 -1.53 16.35 32.39
CA GLY A 199 -1.70 16.56 30.94
C GLY A 199 -0.96 15.51 30.13
N GLY A 200 0.28 15.19 30.49
CA GLY A 200 1.06 14.15 29.83
C GLY A 200 0.47 12.74 30.03
N ILE A 201 -0.01 12.42 31.23
CA ILE A 201 -0.69 11.14 31.48
C ILE A 201 -1.94 11.00 30.61
N LEU A 202 -2.73 12.07 30.49
CA LEU A 202 -3.88 12.12 29.58
C LEU A 202 -3.43 11.98 28.12
N GLY A 203 -2.32 12.60 27.73
CA GLY A 203 -1.68 12.43 26.43
C GLY A 203 -1.38 10.96 26.13
N ILE A 204 -0.65 10.24 27.00
CA ILE A 204 -0.39 8.81 26.82
C ILE A 204 -1.70 8.01 26.63
N LEU A 205 -2.75 8.31 27.40
CA LEU A 205 -4.03 7.60 27.29
C LEU A 205 -4.71 7.87 25.94
N ILE A 206 -4.77 9.12 25.51
CA ILE A 206 -5.37 9.52 24.23
C ILE A 206 -4.57 8.92 23.07
N GLY A 207 -3.26 9.10 23.06
CA GLY A 207 -2.36 8.55 22.04
C GLY A 207 -2.25 7.03 22.07
N ARG A 208 -2.80 6.35 23.08
CA ARG A 208 -2.87 4.89 23.12
C ARG A 208 -4.19 4.33 22.62
N PHE A 209 -5.30 5.00 22.89
CA PHE A 209 -6.64 4.45 22.70
C PHE A 209 -7.49 5.17 21.64
N MET A 210 -7.15 6.40 21.27
CA MET A 210 -7.96 7.22 20.37
C MET A 210 -7.27 7.62 19.05
N ILE A 211 -5.95 7.44 18.97
CA ILE A 211 -5.10 7.72 17.79
C ILE A 211 -4.35 6.44 17.43
#